data_AF-A0A1Q7RLR6-F1
#
_entry.id   AF-A0A1Q7RLR6-F1
#
_cell.length_a   1.000
_cell.length_b   1.000
_cell.length_c   1.000
_cell.angle_alpha   90.00
_cell.angle_beta   90.00
_cell.angle_gamma   90.00
#
_symmetry.space_group_name_H-M   'P 1'
#
loop_
_entity.id
_entity.type
_entity.pdbx_description
1 polymer ?
#
loop_
_entity_poly.entity_id
_entity_poly.type
_entity_poly.pdbx_seq_one_letter_code
_entity_poly.pdbx_strand_id
1 'polypeptide(L)'
;MTCTAAPADVVEIVSGGGLRCLGTGDATVTLTGGGLSTPVAVKCRIPTEVEVPQELQLVLGSAPAPLHARVLGEGGRELKDVPVQLSSSDASIVAVVGDKMKPVALGRARLRAAVEEIAGVTAVEVDERIVSEPLRLADGARRSFKLQPGDYLVNVDVQADFKAPQGVTVTWEGAACEGQPERQSHRVRCRVNEAATVTVANPKQFGLGAGMTGSVAIYRVPSQ
;
A
#
# COMPACT_ATOMS: atom_id res chain seq x y z
N MET A 1 41.16 16.15 30.78
CA MET A 1 40.28 15.29 29.98
C MET A 1 40.00 16.04 28.69
N THR A 2 40.36 15.47 27.56
CA THR A 2 40.21 16.03 26.22
C THR A 2 39.16 15.23 25.49
N CYS A 3 38.30 15.90 24.74
CA CYS A 3 37.22 15.28 23.99
C CYS A 3 37.33 15.74 22.54
N THR A 4 37.39 14.81 21.61
CA THR A 4 37.43 15.09 20.18
C THR A 4 36.27 14.39 19.50
N ALA A 5 35.71 15.00 18.46
CA ALA A 5 34.60 14.41 17.71
C ALA A 5 34.87 14.49 16.21
N ALA A 6 34.51 13.44 15.48
CA ALA A 6 34.64 13.37 14.04
C ALA A 6 33.49 12.52 13.44
N PRO A 7 32.94 12.90 12.27
CA PRO A 7 33.23 14.09 11.48
C PRO A 7 32.72 15.40 12.13
N ALA A 8 33.45 16.51 11.93
CA ALA A 8 33.14 17.81 12.55
C ALA A 8 31.91 18.52 11.95
N ASP A 9 31.52 18.13 10.73
CA ASP A 9 30.28 18.55 10.07
C ASP A 9 29.04 17.78 10.57
N VAL A 10 29.23 16.69 11.31
CA VAL A 10 28.13 15.87 11.86
C VAL A 10 27.85 16.20 13.33
N VAL A 11 28.90 16.34 14.15
CA VAL A 11 28.77 16.58 15.59
C VAL A 11 29.83 17.56 16.08
N GLU A 12 29.41 18.47 16.96
CA GLU A 12 30.30 19.37 17.68
C GLU A 12 30.23 19.14 19.19
N ILE A 13 31.36 19.39 19.86
CA ILE A 13 31.44 19.41 21.32
C ILE A 13 31.27 20.85 21.77
N VAL A 14 30.19 21.13 22.50
CA VAL A 14 29.91 22.48 22.99
C VAL A 14 30.65 22.77 24.31
N SER A 15 30.86 24.05 24.61
CA SER A 15 31.45 24.49 25.86
C SER A 15 30.66 23.92 27.06
N GLY A 16 31.35 23.25 27.98
CA GLY A 16 30.73 22.52 29.09
C GLY A 16 30.59 21.01 28.86
N GLY A 17 31.02 20.48 27.71
CA GLY A 17 31.11 19.03 27.46
C GLY A 17 29.84 18.39 26.88
N GLY A 18 28.85 19.19 26.48
CA GLY A 18 27.70 18.71 25.72
C GLY A 18 28.05 18.33 24.28
N LEU A 19 27.17 17.59 23.62
CA LEU A 19 27.25 17.27 22.20
C LEU A 19 26.08 17.91 21.46
N ARG A 20 26.34 18.50 20.31
CA ARG A 20 25.32 19.03 19.40
C ARG A 20 25.49 18.41 18.02
N CYS A 21 24.40 17.85 17.50
CA CYS A 21 24.36 17.39 16.11
C CYS A 21 24.23 18.60 15.18
N LEU A 22 25.12 18.69 14.21
CA LEU A 22 25.13 19.72 13.17
C LEU A 22 24.52 19.20 11.86
N GLY A 23 24.64 17.89 11.62
CA GLY A 23 24.12 17.23 10.43
C GLY A 23 23.73 15.78 10.70
N THR A 24 23.07 15.16 9.73
CA THR A 24 22.75 13.74 9.77
C THR A 24 24.01 12.91 9.49
N GLY A 25 24.31 11.94 10.34
CA GLY A 25 25.41 11.01 10.13
C GLY A 25 25.79 10.21 11.36
N ASP A 26 26.74 9.31 11.19
CA ASP A 26 27.39 8.62 12.29
C ASP A 26 28.72 9.31 12.59
N ALA A 27 28.98 9.55 13.87
CA ALA A 27 30.18 10.18 14.36
C ALA A 27 30.78 9.36 15.51
N THR A 28 32.06 9.61 15.80
CA THR A 28 32.75 9.04 16.96
C THR A 28 33.28 10.18 17.80
N VAL A 29 32.95 10.14 19.09
CA VAL A 29 33.49 11.03 20.12
C VAL A 29 34.53 10.26 20.91
N THR A 30 35.76 10.77 20.99
CA THR A 30 36.87 10.13 21.70
C THR A 30 37.20 10.91 22.97
N LEU A 31 37.03 10.26 24.11
CA LEU A 31 37.33 10.80 25.43
C LEU A 31 38.73 10.35 25.85
N THR A 32 39.62 11.30 26.13
CA THR A 32 41.01 11.04 26.54
C THR A 32 41.29 11.66 27.91
N GLY A 33 41.84 10.88 28.84
CA GLY A 33 42.15 11.34 30.19
C GLY A 33 42.95 10.31 30.98
N GLY A 34 43.98 10.76 31.71
CA GLY A 34 44.81 9.87 32.54
C GLY A 34 45.52 8.75 31.75
N GLY A 35 45.83 8.98 30.47
CA GLY A 35 46.43 7.98 29.58
C GLY A 35 45.44 6.99 28.95
N LEU A 36 44.15 7.07 29.29
CA LEU A 36 43.09 6.24 28.71
C LEU A 36 42.40 6.98 27.57
N SER A 37 41.97 6.23 26.55
CA SER A 37 41.21 6.72 25.38
C SER A 37 40.02 5.81 25.14
N THR A 38 38.81 6.37 25.10
CA THR A 38 37.57 5.62 24.88
C THR A 38 36.77 6.24 23.74
N PRO A 39 36.53 5.51 22.63
CA PRO A 39 35.63 5.94 21.57
C PRO A 39 34.17 5.66 21.95
N VAL A 40 33.30 6.62 21.68
CA VAL A 40 31.84 6.55 21.86
C VAL A 40 31.20 6.83 20.51
N ALA A 41 30.40 5.87 20.01
CA ALA A 41 29.64 6.06 18.78
C ALA A 41 28.44 7.00 19.04
N VAL A 42 28.28 7.99 18.17
CA VAL A 42 27.17 8.95 18.21
C VAL A 42 26.44 8.88 16.86
N LYS A 43 25.13 8.65 16.91
CA LYS A 43 24.28 8.62 15.71
C LYS A 43 23.44 9.89 15.68
N CYS A 44 23.80 10.85 14.84
CA CYS A 44 22.99 12.04 14.59
C CYS A 44 21.95 11.73 13.52
N ARG A 45 20.67 11.87 13.85
CA ARG A 45 19.53 11.66 12.96
C ARG A 45 18.65 12.89 13.02
N ILE A 46 18.76 13.77 12.03
CA ILE A 46 17.99 15.01 11.96
C ILE A 46 16.96 14.82 10.84
N PRO A 47 15.71 14.47 11.17
CA PRO A 47 14.66 14.29 10.17
C PRO A 47 14.28 15.65 9.57
N THR A 48 14.05 15.67 8.26
CA THR A 48 13.55 16.84 7.53
C THR A 48 12.23 16.57 6.83
N GLU A 49 11.94 15.31 6.52
CA GLU A 49 10.72 14.89 5.83
C GLU A 49 10.33 13.46 6.21
N VAL A 50 9.04 13.17 6.17
CA VAL A 50 8.50 11.81 6.28
C VAL A 50 7.73 11.51 4.99
N GLU A 51 8.31 10.67 4.15
CA GLU A 51 7.72 10.22 2.90
C GLU A 51 6.78 9.04 3.17
N VAL A 52 5.56 9.10 2.65
CA VAL A 52 4.56 8.04 2.74
C VAL A 52 4.06 7.66 1.34
N PRO A 53 3.60 6.42 1.12
CA PRO A 53 2.98 6.04 -0.16
C PRO A 53 1.80 6.95 -0.49
N GLN A 54 1.61 7.30 -1.78
CA GLN A 54 0.56 8.26 -2.18
C GLN A 54 -0.87 7.74 -1.95
N GLU A 55 -1.11 6.47 -2.26
CA GLU A 55 -2.39 5.80 -2.05
C GLU A 55 -2.15 4.39 -1.53
N LEU A 56 -2.92 3.99 -0.53
CA LEU A 56 -2.83 2.65 0.05
C LEU A 56 -4.18 1.94 -0.05
N GLN A 57 -4.17 0.73 -0.62
CA GLN A 57 -5.33 -0.15 -0.64
C GLN A 57 -5.06 -1.36 0.23
N LEU A 58 -5.95 -1.61 1.19
CA LEU A 58 -5.94 -2.78 2.06
C LEU A 58 -7.17 -3.64 1.78
N VAL A 59 -7.05 -4.95 2.00
CA VAL A 59 -8.15 -5.89 1.83
C VAL A 59 -8.60 -6.37 3.20
N LEU A 60 -9.89 -6.26 3.49
CA LEU A 60 -10.48 -6.72 4.74
C LEU A 60 -10.15 -8.21 4.99
N GLY A 61 -9.72 -8.50 6.21
CA GLY A 61 -9.29 -9.84 6.63
C GLY A 61 -7.84 -10.21 6.24
N SER A 62 -7.10 -9.32 5.57
CA SER A 62 -5.67 -9.53 5.36
C SER A 62 -4.88 -9.39 6.66
N ALA A 63 -3.66 -9.95 6.67
CA ALA A 63 -2.74 -9.79 7.80
C ALA A 63 -2.29 -8.32 7.93
N PRO A 64 -1.98 -7.84 9.16
CA PRO A 64 -1.44 -6.51 9.34
C PRO A 64 -0.18 -6.26 8.50
N ALA A 65 -0.13 -5.13 7.80
CA ALA A 65 0.94 -4.77 6.88
C ALA A 65 1.66 -3.48 7.33
N PRO A 66 2.97 -3.32 7.07
CA PRO A 66 3.68 -2.08 7.37
C PRO A 66 3.33 -0.95 6.38
N LEU A 67 3.38 0.31 6.82
CA LEU A 67 3.11 1.47 5.95
C LEU A 67 4.24 1.75 4.94
N HIS A 68 5.45 1.23 5.20
CA HIS A 68 6.65 1.54 4.42
C HIS A 68 6.94 3.05 4.32
N ALA A 69 6.66 3.81 5.38
CA ALA A 69 7.06 5.21 5.49
C ALA A 69 8.60 5.30 5.56
N ARG A 70 9.16 6.32 4.91
CA ARG A 70 10.60 6.59 4.90
C ARG A 70 10.85 7.93 5.56
N VAL A 71 11.78 7.96 6.49
CA VAL A 71 12.21 9.22 7.13
C VAL A 71 13.42 9.72 6.38
N LEU A 72 13.36 10.92 5.86
CA LEU A 72 14.45 11.54 5.11
C LEU A 72 15.09 12.62 5.97
N GLY A 73 16.42 12.69 5.91
CA GLY A 73 17.19 13.80 6.44
C GLY A 73 17.63 14.74 5.33
N GLU A 74 18.56 15.61 5.68
CA GLU A 74 19.13 16.59 4.75
C GLU A 74 19.62 15.95 3.43
N GLY A 75 19.30 16.61 2.31
CA GLY A 75 19.64 16.13 0.98
C GLY A 75 18.82 14.91 0.51
N GLY A 76 17.70 14.60 1.17
CA GLY A 76 16.79 13.52 0.77
C GLY A 76 17.30 12.11 1.07
N ARG A 77 18.32 11.99 1.94
CA ARG A 77 18.89 10.70 2.32
C ARG A 77 18.02 10.03 3.37
N GLU A 78 17.74 8.75 3.17
CA GLU A 78 16.95 7.97 4.12
C GLU A 78 17.71 7.75 5.44
N LEU A 79 17.03 8.07 6.54
CA LEU A 79 17.50 7.83 7.90
C LEU A 79 17.11 6.42 8.32
N LYS A 80 18.11 5.65 8.74
CA LYS A 80 17.90 4.34 9.38
C LYS A 80 17.77 4.50 10.89
N ASP A 81 17.08 3.53 11.49
CA ASP A 81 16.89 3.41 12.95
C ASP A 81 16.07 4.58 13.57
N VAL A 82 15.26 5.28 12.78
CA VAL A 82 14.37 6.35 13.28
C VAL A 82 12.95 5.78 13.48
N PRO A 83 12.45 5.69 14.72
CA PRO A 83 11.14 5.14 14.99
C PRO A 83 10.03 6.09 14.49
N VAL A 84 9.13 5.55 13.67
CA VAL A 84 7.96 6.28 13.17
C VAL A 84 6.74 5.92 14.02
N GLN A 85 6.05 6.94 14.50
CA GLN A 85 4.76 6.77 15.17
C GLN A 85 3.64 6.77 14.14
N LEU A 86 2.89 5.67 14.09
CA LEU A 86 1.72 5.54 13.22
C LEU A 86 0.44 5.84 13.98
N SER A 87 -0.46 6.55 13.33
CA SER A 87 -1.82 6.80 13.83
C SER A 87 -2.83 6.79 12.69
N SER A 88 -4.06 6.42 13.01
CA SER A 88 -5.19 6.44 12.06
C SER A 88 -6.19 7.52 12.45
N SER A 89 -6.75 8.20 11.46
CA SER A 89 -7.87 9.12 11.67
C SER A 89 -9.16 8.38 12.08
N ASP A 90 -9.26 7.09 11.75
CA ASP A 90 -10.40 6.25 12.10
C ASP A 90 -9.96 4.80 12.33
N ALA A 91 -9.83 4.43 13.60
CA ALA A 91 -9.42 3.10 14.03
C ALA A 91 -10.50 2.02 13.77
N SER A 92 -11.75 2.41 13.51
CA SER A 92 -12.83 1.48 13.17
C SER A 92 -12.72 0.96 11.73
N ILE A 93 -12.00 1.68 10.87
CA ILE A 93 -11.74 1.30 9.47
C ILE A 93 -10.34 0.70 9.34
N VAL A 94 -9.31 1.38 9.84
CA VAL A 94 -7.92 0.91 9.86
C VAL A 94 -7.34 1.13 11.25
N ALA A 95 -7.04 0.04 11.96
CA ALA A 95 -6.37 0.09 13.25
C ALA A 95 -4.85 0.04 13.08
N VAL A 96 -4.12 0.68 13.98
CA VAL A 96 -2.67 0.54 14.09
C VAL A 96 -2.37 -0.44 15.23
N VAL A 97 -1.65 -1.52 14.93
CA VAL A 97 -1.25 -2.56 15.89
C VAL A 97 0.26 -2.67 15.86
N GLY A 98 0.94 -2.11 16.86
CA GLY A 98 2.39 -1.92 16.82
C GLY A 98 2.76 -0.90 15.74
N ASP A 99 3.62 -1.32 14.80
CA ASP A 99 4.08 -0.56 13.64
C ASP A 99 3.33 -0.93 12.35
N LYS A 100 2.23 -1.69 12.45
CA LYS A 100 1.47 -2.22 11.31
C LYS A 100 0.04 -1.72 11.27
N MET A 101 -0.49 -1.67 10.06
CA MET A 101 -1.85 -1.30 9.71
C MET A 101 -2.69 -2.56 9.59
N LYS A 102 -3.80 -2.62 10.31
CA LYS A 102 -4.76 -3.72 10.26
C LYS A 102 -6.08 -3.19 9.67
N PRO A 103 -6.55 -3.72 8.53
CA PRO A 103 -7.88 -3.40 8.03
C PRO A 103 -8.94 -4.00 8.98
N VAL A 104 -9.91 -3.17 9.38
CA VAL A 104 -10.96 -3.52 10.37
C VAL A 104 -12.33 -3.52 9.72
N ALA A 105 -12.63 -2.54 8.87
CA ALA A 105 -13.90 -2.44 8.17
C ALA A 105 -13.73 -1.80 6.80
N LEU A 106 -14.68 -2.06 5.89
CA LEU A 106 -14.78 -1.38 4.60
C LEU A 106 -14.93 0.13 4.82
N GLY A 107 -14.08 0.95 4.21
CA GLY A 107 -14.15 2.40 4.35
C GLY A 107 -12.89 3.13 3.93
N ARG A 108 -12.87 4.44 4.17
CA ARG A 108 -11.70 5.30 3.94
C ARG A 108 -11.20 5.90 5.25
N ALA A 109 -9.89 5.93 5.43
CA ALA A 109 -9.25 6.60 6.54
C ALA A 109 -8.01 7.37 6.06
N ARG A 110 -7.38 8.14 6.94
CA ARG A 110 -6.06 8.71 6.74
C ARG A 110 -5.09 8.11 7.74
N LEU A 111 -3.92 7.71 7.26
CA LEU A 111 -2.82 7.32 8.12
C LEU A 111 -1.80 8.43 8.21
N ARG A 112 -1.38 8.72 9.44
CA ARG A 112 -0.33 9.68 9.74
C ARG A 112 0.88 8.93 10.27
N ALA A 113 2.01 9.14 9.61
CA ALA A 113 3.34 8.69 10.02
C ALA A 113 4.12 9.90 10.54
N ALA A 114 4.55 9.86 11.80
CA ALA A 114 5.20 11.00 12.43
C ALA A 114 6.53 10.65 13.10
N VAL A 115 7.46 11.59 13.03
CA VAL A 115 8.72 11.61 13.78
C VAL A 115 8.85 13.01 14.36
N GLU A 116 8.83 13.11 15.69
CA GLU A 116 8.82 14.40 16.40
C GLU A 116 7.68 15.31 15.88
N GLU A 117 8.00 16.49 15.35
CA GLU A 117 7.03 17.45 14.83
C GLU A 117 6.71 17.25 13.34
N ILE A 118 7.47 16.42 12.63
CA ILE A 118 7.34 16.19 11.18
C ILE A 118 6.43 14.99 10.93
N ALA A 119 5.54 15.09 9.95
CA ALA A 119 4.67 13.98 9.58
C ALA A 119 4.32 13.94 8.09
N GLY A 120 4.16 12.72 7.59
CA GLY A 120 3.53 12.40 6.32
C GLY A 120 2.11 11.87 6.55
N VAL A 121 1.20 12.17 5.64
CA VAL A 121 -0.20 11.71 5.70
C VAL A 121 -0.59 11.08 4.37
N THR A 122 -1.18 9.90 4.41
CA THR A 122 -1.68 9.20 3.21
C THR A 122 -3.13 8.76 3.38
N ALA A 123 -3.86 8.71 2.27
CA ALA A 123 -5.20 8.16 2.23
C ALA A 123 -5.13 6.63 2.16
N VAL A 124 -6.00 5.97 2.90
CA VAL A 124 -6.17 4.51 2.88
C VAL A 124 -7.60 4.17 2.54
N GLU A 125 -7.76 3.26 1.57
CA GLU A 125 -9.03 2.59 1.30
C GLU A 125 -8.93 1.14 1.75
N VAL A 126 -9.95 0.68 2.48
CA VAL A 126 -10.12 -0.73 2.83
C VAL A 126 -11.25 -1.29 1.99
N ASP A 127 -10.91 -2.27 1.17
CA ASP A 127 -11.82 -2.98 0.27
C ASP A 127 -12.21 -4.34 0.88
N GLU A 128 -13.42 -4.82 0.59
CA GLU A 128 -13.87 -6.16 0.96
C GLU A 128 -13.77 -7.09 -0.26
N ARG A 129 -13.03 -8.18 -0.12
CA ARG A 129 -12.90 -9.18 -1.20
C ARG A 129 -14.11 -10.10 -1.22
N ILE A 130 -14.87 -10.06 -2.31
CA ILE A 130 -16.06 -10.90 -2.52
C ILE A 130 -15.71 -12.15 -3.31
N VAL A 131 -14.91 -11.98 -4.38
CA VAL A 131 -14.43 -13.08 -5.22
C VAL A 131 -12.96 -12.85 -5.52
N SER A 132 -12.17 -13.92 -5.51
CA SER A 132 -10.80 -13.93 -6.03
C SER A 132 -10.46 -15.38 -6.35
N GLU A 133 -10.75 -15.78 -7.59
CA GLU A 133 -10.61 -17.15 -8.04
C GLU A 133 -10.02 -17.24 -9.45
N PRO A 134 -9.30 -18.33 -9.77
CA PRO A 134 -8.94 -18.64 -11.14
C PRO A 134 -10.20 -18.80 -12.01
N LEU A 135 -10.14 -18.27 -13.22
CA LEU A 135 -11.21 -18.35 -14.20
C LEU A 135 -10.80 -19.27 -15.34
N ARG A 136 -11.67 -20.23 -15.70
CA ARG A 136 -11.52 -21.07 -16.90
C ARG A 136 -12.85 -21.14 -17.62
N LEU A 137 -12.88 -20.69 -18.88
CA LEU A 137 -14.09 -20.65 -19.70
C LEU A 137 -13.81 -21.33 -21.04
N ALA A 138 -14.53 -22.41 -21.34
CA ALA A 138 -14.57 -22.96 -22.70
C ALA A 138 -15.21 -21.96 -23.68
N ASP A 139 -15.14 -22.24 -24.99
CA ASP A 139 -15.84 -21.46 -26.02
C ASP A 139 -17.34 -21.32 -25.70
N GLY A 140 -17.85 -20.09 -25.66
CA GLY A 140 -19.24 -19.79 -25.32
C GLY A 140 -19.61 -19.97 -23.84
N ALA A 141 -18.69 -20.39 -22.97
CA ALA A 141 -18.95 -20.56 -21.55
C ALA A 141 -19.02 -19.21 -20.83
N ARG A 142 -19.75 -19.18 -19.72
CA ARG A 142 -19.92 -17.99 -18.88
C ARG A 142 -19.84 -18.34 -17.40
N ARG A 143 -19.47 -17.36 -16.59
CA ARG A 143 -19.47 -17.40 -15.12
C ARG A 143 -20.20 -16.17 -14.60
N SER A 144 -21.12 -16.38 -13.65
CA SER A 144 -21.96 -15.32 -13.11
C SER A 144 -21.79 -15.20 -11.60
N PHE A 145 -21.77 -13.99 -11.10
CA PHE A 145 -21.58 -13.67 -9.68
C PHE A 145 -22.71 -12.76 -9.21
N LYS A 146 -23.44 -13.20 -8.19
CA LYS A 146 -24.50 -12.40 -7.57
C LYS A 146 -23.88 -11.43 -6.58
N LEU A 147 -24.26 -10.16 -6.68
CA LEU A 147 -23.78 -9.06 -5.86
C LEU A 147 -24.95 -8.44 -5.11
N GLN A 148 -24.72 -8.14 -3.85
CA GLN A 148 -25.63 -7.33 -3.05
C GLN A 148 -25.45 -5.85 -3.40
N PRO A 149 -26.34 -4.95 -2.93
CA PRO A 149 -26.11 -3.52 -3.07
C PRO A 149 -24.73 -3.08 -2.55
N GLY A 150 -24.10 -2.15 -3.26
CA GLY A 150 -22.78 -1.61 -2.93
C GLY A 150 -22.02 -1.06 -4.15
N ASP A 151 -20.88 -0.45 -3.89
CA ASP A 151 -19.93 -0.04 -4.93
C ASP A 151 -18.88 -1.15 -5.11
N TYR A 152 -18.59 -1.51 -6.36
CA TYR A 152 -17.73 -2.64 -6.70
C TYR A 152 -16.61 -2.26 -7.67
N LEU A 153 -15.45 -2.89 -7.49
CA LEU A 153 -14.36 -2.96 -8.46
C LEU A 153 -14.24 -4.39 -8.96
N VAL A 154 -14.46 -4.60 -10.26
CA VAL A 154 -14.34 -5.89 -10.93
C VAL A 154 -13.09 -5.87 -11.80
N ASN A 155 -12.15 -6.76 -11.49
CA ASN A 155 -10.95 -7.00 -12.26
C ASN A 155 -11.04 -8.40 -12.89
N VAL A 156 -10.83 -8.47 -14.21
CA VAL A 156 -10.78 -9.74 -14.94
C VAL A 156 -9.59 -9.69 -15.86
N ASP A 157 -8.69 -10.66 -15.73
CA ASP A 157 -7.51 -10.80 -16.59
C ASP A 157 -7.50 -12.22 -17.12
N VAL A 158 -7.50 -12.36 -18.45
CA VAL A 158 -7.58 -13.65 -19.14
C VAL A 158 -6.62 -13.70 -20.34
N GLN A 159 -6.29 -14.92 -20.73
CA GLN A 159 -5.53 -15.23 -21.93
C GLN A 159 -6.20 -16.41 -22.65
N ALA A 160 -6.26 -16.32 -23.98
CA ALA A 160 -6.69 -17.41 -24.83
C ALA A 160 -5.63 -18.53 -24.87
N ASP A 161 -6.07 -19.80 -24.87
CA ASP A 161 -5.18 -20.97 -24.84
C ASP A 161 -4.11 -20.97 -25.95
N PHE A 162 -4.44 -20.44 -27.13
CA PHE A 162 -3.52 -20.36 -28.28
C PHE A 162 -2.92 -18.96 -28.49
N LYS A 163 -2.89 -18.11 -27.45
CA LYS A 163 -2.41 -16.71 -27.49
C LYS A 163 -3.08 -15.84 -28.56
N ALA A 164 -4.31 -16.17 -28.95
CA ALA A 164 -5.13 -15.32 -29.80
C ALA A 164 -5.48 -14.01 -29.07
N PRO A 165 -5.71 -12.89 -29.79
CA PRO A 165 -6.11 -11.61 -29.19
C PRO A 165 -7.58 -11.60 -28.71
N GLN A 166 -8.17 -12.77 -28.51
CA GLN A 166 -9.53 -12.97 -27.99
C GLN A 166 -9.57 -12.74 -26.49
N GLY A 167 -10.74 -12.38 -25.97
CA GLY A 167 -10.96 -12.08 -24.56
C GLY A 167 -12.35 -12.47 -24.08
N VAL A 168 -12.79 -11.80 -23.03
CA VAL A 168 -14.12 -12.01 -22.43
C VAL A 168 -14.92 -10.72 -22.45
N THR A 169 -16.24 -10.84 -22.44
CA THR A 169 -17.15 -9.72 -22.17
C THR A 169 -17.54 -9.72 -20.71
N VAL A 170 -17.89 -8.53 -20.20
CA VAL A 170 -18.45 -8.37 -18.84
C VAL A 170 -19.80 -7.68 -18.97
N THR A 171 -20.87 -8.35 -18.55
CA THR A 171 -22.22 -7.80 -18.59
C THR A 171 -22.85 -7.75 -17.20
N TRP A 172 -23.82 -6.85 -17.06
CA TRP A 172 -24.51 -6.60 -15.80
C TRP A 172 -26.01 -6.79 -15.99
N GLU A 173 -26.64 -7.46 -15.03
CA GLU A 173 -28.09 -7.57 -14.91
C GLU A 173 -28.48 -7.02 -13.54
N GLY A 174 -29.48 -6.13 -13.48
CA GLY A 174 -29.90 -5.47 -12.23
C GLY A 174 -28.99 -4.33 -11.74
N ALA A 175 -28.00 -3.92 -12.53
CA ALA A 175 -27.17 -2.73 -12.24
C ALA A 175 -27.14 -1.78 -13.45
N ALA A 176 -27.00 -0.47 -13.19
CA ALA A 176 -26.96 0.58 -14.21
C ALA A 176 -25.58 0.74 -14.88
N CYS A 177 -24.75 -0.30 -14.85
CA CYS A 177 -23.37 -0.25 -15.30
C CYS A 177 -23.26 -0.68 -16.76
N GLU A 178 -22.42 0.03 -17.52
CA GLU A 178 -22.18 -0.31 -18.92
C GLU A 178 -21.48 -1.67 -19.05
N GLY A 179 -22.01 -2.51 -19.94
CA GLY A 179 -21.36 -3.74 -20.34
C GLY A 179 -20.02 -3.45 -21.01
N GLN A 180 -19.01 -4.25 -20.72
CA GLN A 180 -17.70 -4.15 -21.35
C GLN A 180 -17.61 -5.04 -22.59
N PRO A 181 -17.12 -4.51 -23.72
CA PRO A 181 -16.89 -5.29 -24.92
C PRO A 181 -15.76 -6.31 -24.72
N GLU A 182 -15.56 -7.22 -25.67
CA GLU A 182 -14.54 -8.26 -25.55
C GLU A 182 -13.12 -7.70 -25.37
N ARG A 183 -12.46 -8.03 -24.25
CA ARG A 183 -11.06 -7.67 -23.94
C ARG A 183 -10.42 -8.74 -23.06
N GLN A 184 -9.09 -8.77 -23.07
CA GLN A 184 -8.29 -9.65 -22.21
C GLN A 184 -8.15 -9.14 -20.77
N SER A 185 -8.25 -7.83 -20.58
CA SER A 185 -8.17 -7.20 -19.27
C SER A 185 -9.33 -6.21 -19.08
N HIS A 186 -10.00 -6.31 -17.94
CA HIS A 186 -11.09 -5.46 -17.51
C HIS A 186 -10.80 -4.92 -16.12
N ARG A 187 -11.03 -3.62 -15.93
CA ARG A 187 -11.04 -2.96 -14.63
C ARG A 187 -12.24 -2.03 -14.58
N VAL A 188 -13.32 -2.48 -13.97
CA VAL A 188 -14.63 -1.80 -14.04
C VAL A 188 -15.08 -1.43 -12.64
N ARG A 189 -15.42 -0.16 -12.44
CA ARG A 189 -16.15 0.28 -11.26
C ARG A 189 -17.65 0.28 -11.56
N CYS A 190 -18.44 -0.26 -10.66
CA CYS A 190 -19.88 -0.36 -10.82
C CYS A 190 -20.60 -0.10 -9.50
N ARG A 191 -21.61 0.78 -9.54
CA ARG A 191 -22.54 1.00 -8.44
C ARG A 191 -23.75 0.11 -8.61
N VAL A 192 -24.00 -0.74 -7.62
CA VAL A 192 -25.10 -1.70 -7.59
C VAL A 192 -26.10 -1.22 -6.54
N ASN A 193 -27.26 -0.73 -6.98
CA ASN A 193 -28.30 -0.17 -6.09
C ASN A 193 -29.23 -1.25 -5.52
N GLU A 194 -29.49 -2.29 -6.30
CA GLU A 194 -30.29 -3.47 -5.95
C GLU A 194 -29.47 -4.72 -6.25
N ALA A 195 -29.91 -5.89 -5.80
CA ALA A 195 -29.18 -7.13 -6.08
C ALA A 195 -28.97 -7.30 -7.61
N ALA A 196 -27.71 -7.47 -8.01
CA ALA A 196 -27.31 -7.54 -9.40
C ALA A 196 -26.50 -8.81 -9.68
N THR A 197 -26.39 -9.18 -10.95
CA THR A 197 -25.50 -10.25 -11.40
C THR A 197 -24.51 -9.69 -12.41
N VAL A 198 -23.22 -9.86 -12.13
CA VAL A 198 -22.16 -9.65 -13.12
C VAL A 198 -21.83 -10.97 -13.79
N THR A 199 -21.75 -10.98 -15.11
CA THR A 199 -21.42 -12.17 -15.90
C THR A 199 -20.18 -11.92 -16.74
N VAL A 200 -19.20 -12.80 -16.60
CA VAL A 200 -18.01 -12.87 -17.44
C VAL A 200 -18.23 -13.99 -18.45
N ALA A 201 -18.18 -13.68 -19.74
CA ALA A 201 -18.45 -14.65 -20.80
C ALA A 201 -17.34 -14.69 -21.84
N ASN A 202 -16.96 -15.90 -22.25
CA ASN A 202 -16.16 -16.13 -23.45
C ASN A 202 -17.10 -16.13 -24.66
N PRO A 203 -17.04 -15.13 -25.57
CA PRO A 203 -17.96 -15.06 -26.70
C PRO A 203 -17.87 -16.30 -27.59
N LYS A 204 -19.02 -16.91 -27.90
CA LYS A 204 -19.06 -18.13 -28.71
C LYS A 204 -18.59 -17.86 -30.14
N GLN A 205 -17.59 -18.59 -30.60
CA GLN A 205 -17.14 -18.56 -31.99
C GLN A 205 -17.44 -19.89 -32.70
N PHE A 206 -18.72 -20.24 -32.80
CA PHE A 206 -19.21 -21.39 -33.55
C PHE A 206 -18.46 -22.73 -33.31
N GLY A 207 -17.89 -22.96 -32.11
CA GLY A 207 -17.14 -24.18 -31.78
C GLY A 207 -15.68 -24.17 -32.20
N LEU A 208 -15.16 -23.04 -32.68
CA LEU A 208 -13.77 -22.80 -33.06
C LEU A 208 -13.07 -21.81 -32.10
N GLY A 209 -13.79 -21.28 -31.11
CA GLY A 209 -13.25 -20.32 -30.14
C GLY A 209 -12.22 -20.96 -29.21
N ALA A 210 -11.21 -20.17 -28.82
CA ALA A 210 -10.24 -20.64 -27.83
C ALA A 210 -10.88 -20.70 -26.44
N GLY A 211 -10.44 -21.65 -25.62
CA GLY A 211 -10.66 -21.56 -24.19
C GLY A 211 -9.93 -20.35 -23.61
N MET A 212 -10.47 -19.81 -22.53
CA MET A 212 -9.90 -18.70 -21.78
C MET A 212 -9.48 -19.17 -20.40
N THR A 213 -8.25 -18.82 -20.01
CA THR A 213 -7.74 -19.04 -18.66
C THR A 213 -7.26 -17.73 -18.06
N GLY A 214 -7.45 -17.55 -16.75
CA GLY A 214 -7.12 -16.29 -16.10
C GLY A 214 -7.61 -16.22 -14.67
N SER A 215 -8.01 -15.02 -14.25
CA SER A 215 -8.56 -14.78 -12.92
C SER A 215 -9.66 -13.74 -12.94
N VAL A 216 -10.54 -13.84 -11.95
CA VAL A 216 -11.55 -12.84 -11.65
C VAL A 216 -11.42 -12.44 -10.19
N ALA A 217 -11.38 -11.14 -9.95
CA ALA A 217 -11.38 -10.56 -8.62
C ALA A 217 -12.48 -9.51 -8.53
N ILE A 218 -13.38 -9.66 -7.56
CA ILE A 218 -14.47 -8.73 -7.30
C ILE A 218 -14.29 -8.22 -5.87
N TYR A 219 -14.13 -6.91 -5.76
CA TYR A 219 -14.03 -6.21 -4.49
C TYR A 219 -15.24 -5.32 -4.32
N ARG A 220 -15.86 -5.34 -3.14
CA ARG A 220 -16.70 -4.23 -2.71
C ARG A 220 -15.78 -3.13 -2.19
N VAL A 221 -15.98 -1.91 -2.65
CA VAL A 221 -15.13 -0.75 -2.38
C VAL A 221 -15.91 0.33 -1.61
N PRO A 222 -15.23 1.21 -0.86
CA PRO A 222 -15.89 2.33 -0.19
C PRO A 222 -16.59 3.25 -1.19
N SER A 223 -17.81 3.68 -0.84
CA SER A 223 -18.59 4.55 -1.70
C SER A 223 -17.90 5.88 -1.97
N GLN A 224 -17.89 6.30 -3.25
CA GLN A 224 -17.36 7.59 -3.72
C GLN A 224 -17.90 8.75 -2.89
#